data_AF-A0A2V7MFD5-F1
#
_entry.id   AF-A0A2V7MFD5-F1
#
_cell.length_a   1.000
_cell.length_b   1.000
_cell.length_c   1.000
_cell.angle_alpha   90.00
_cell.angle_beta   90.00
_cell.angle_gamma   90.00
#
_symmetry.space_group_name_H-M   'P 1'
#
loop_
_entity.id
_entity.type
_entity.pdbx_description
1 polymer ?
#
loop_
_entity_poly.entity_id
_entity_poly.type
_entity_poly.pdbx_seq_one_letter_code
_entity_poly.pdbx_strand_id
1 'polypeptide(L)'
;MVGFFQAVVPVAMLGFVISSMLGIGLGLSVGEILAPLRKARLVILALMANFIVLPVGAIGLGRLVGLDEPFAIGLLLLASAAGAPFVPKLAQLARGN
;
A
#
# COMPACT_ATOMS: atom_id res chain seq x y z
N MET A 1 2.17 -22.76 -25.10
CA MET A 1 2.34 -21.30 -24.95
C MET A 1 1.74 -20.77 -23.65
N VAL A 2 0.48 -21.08 -23.30
CA VAL A 2 -0.19 -20.55 -22.10
C VAL A 2 0.55 -20.86 -20.77
N GLY A 3 1.14 -22.06 -20.63
CA GLY A 3 1.88 -22.44 -19.41
C GLY A 3 3.16 -21.64 -19.16
N PHE A 4 3.82 -21.13 -20.20
CA PHE A 4 5.01 -20.29 -20.06
C PHE A 4 4.64 -18.91 -19.49
N PHE A 5 3.59 -18.27 -20.03
CA PHE A 5 3.12 -16.98 -19.51
C PHE A 5 2.62 -17.08 -18.07
N GLN A 6 1.96 -18.18 -17.69
CA GLN A 6 1.51 -18.41 -16.31
C GLN A 6 2.67 -18.49 -15.31
N ALA A 7 3.84 -19.00 -15.72
CA ALA A 7 5.02 -19.04 -14.86
C ALA A 7 5.79 -17.72 -14.86
N VAL A 8 5.90 -17.06 -16.01
CA VAL A 8 6.70 -15.83 -16.15
C VAL A 8 6.02 -14.63 -15.49
N VAL A 9 4.70 -14.48 -15.59
CA VAL A 9 3.99 -13.31 -15.08
C VAL A 9 4.15 -13.11 -13.57
N PRO A 10 3.94 -14.12 -12.70
CA PRO A 10 4.13 -13.94 -11.26
C PRO A 10 5.57 -13.61 -10.89
N VAL A 11 6.54 -14.28 -11.53
CA VAL A 11 7.97 -14.06 -11.28
C VAL A 11 8.36 -12.64 -11.69
N ALA A 12 7.94 -12.19 -12.87
CA ALA A 12 8.21 -10.85 -13.35
C ALA A 12 7.52 -9.78 -12.49
N MET A 13 6.27 -10.00 -12.07
CA MET A 13 5.56 -9.08 -11.17
C MET A 13 6.25 -8.98 -9.81
N LEU A 14 6.60 -10.10 -9.19
CA LEU A 14 7.30 -10.09 -7.90
C LEU A 14 8.66 -9.42 -8.03
N GLY A 15 9.43 -9.74 -9.08
CA GLY A 15 10.70 -9.08 -9.36
C GLY A 15 10.53 -7.57 -9.50
N PHE A 16 9.54 -7.11 -10.27
CA PHE A 16 9.23 -5.69 -10.43
C PHE A 16 8.87 -5.02 -9.10
N VAL A 17 7.96 -5.60 -8.32
CA VAL A 17 7.52 -5.02 -7.04
C VAL A 17 8.69 -4.92 -6.06
N ILE A 18 9.48 -5.98 -5.93
CA ILE A 18 10.64 -6.03 -5.02
C ILE A 18 11.69 -5.00 -5.44
N SER A 19 12.08 -4.99 -6.72
CA SER A 19 13.07 -4.04 -7.22
C SER A 19 12.58 -2.58 -7.12
N SER A 20 11.30 -2.32 -7.36
CA SER A 20 10.72 -0.98 -7.23
C SER A 20 10.71 -0.49 -5.79
N MET A 21 10.22 -1.32 -4.85
CA MET A 21 10.21 -1.02 -3.41
C MET A 21 11.64 -0.80 -2.87
N LEU A 22 12.59 -1.64 -3.31
CA LEU A 22 14.00 -1.51 -2.94
C LEU A 22 14.62 -0.23 -3.50
N GLY A 23 14.35 0.10 -4.76
CA GLY A 23 14.81 1.35 -5.37
C GLY A 23 14.30 2.60 -4.64
N ILE A 24 13.03 2.58 -4.19
CA ILE A 24 12.46 3.66 -3.39
C ILE A 24 13.14 3.74 -2.02
N GLY A 25 13.35 2.60 -1.35
CA GLY A 25 14.02 2.57 -0.05
C GLY A 25 15.46 3.05 -0.10
N LEU A 26 16.24 2.61 -1.10
CA LEU A 26 17.62 3.04 -1.30
C LEU A 26 17.74 4.52 -1.72
N GLY A 27 16.70 5.08 -2.32
CA GLY A 27 16.64 6.50 -2.71
C GLY A 27 16.40 7.47 -1.54
N LEU A 28 16.08 6.97 -0.34
CA LEU A 28 15.83 7.78 0.85
C LEU A 28 17.06 7.80 1.76
N SER A 29 17.45 8.98 2.21
CA SER A 29 18.47 9.13 3.25
C SER A 29 17.93 8.78 4.64
N VAL A 30 18.81 8.40 5.56
CA VAL A 30 18.44 8.11 6.96
C VAL A 30 17.72 9.30 7.61
N GLY A 31 18.13 10.53 7.27
CA GLY A 31 17.48 11.76 7.75
C GLY A 31 16.04 11.90 7.28
N GLU A 32 15.76 11.54 6.02
CA GLU A 32 14.40 11.57 5.45
C GLU A 32 13.49 10.49 6.03
N ILE A 33 14.05 9.34 6.45
CA ILE A 33 13.29 8.29 7.15
C ILE A 33 12.98 8.73 8.59
N LEU A 34 13.94 9.32 9.29
CA LEU A 34 13.77 9.70 10.69
C LEU A 34 12.93 10.98 10.88
N ALA A 35 12.96 11.91 9.92
CA ALA A 35 12.26 13.19 10.05
C ALA A 35 10.73 13.04 10.28
N PRO A 36 10.00 12.19 9.52
CA PRO A 36 8.58 11.92 9.77
C PRO A 36 8.35 11.25 11.14
N LEU A 37 9.25 10.35 11.55
CA LEU A 37 9.11 9.58 12.79
C LEU A 37 9.16 10.46 14.05
N ARG A 38 9.81 11.62 13.99
CA ARG A 38 9.83 12.60 15.09
C ARG A 38 8.47 13.26 15.33
N LYS A 39 7.57 13.25 14.35
CA LYS A 39 6.23 13.82 14.45
C LYS A 39 5.23 12.74 14.88
N ALA A 40 5.28 12.35 16.16
CA ALA A 40 4.48 11.25 16.71
C ALA A 40 2.97 11.36 16.38
N ARG A 41 2.39 12.57 16.40
CA ARG A 41 1.00 12.79 16.00
C ARG A 41 0.72 12.38 14.55
N LEU A 42 1.61 12.73 13.62
CA LEU A 42 1.44 12.35 12.21
C LEU A 42 1.58 10.85 12.01
N VAL A 43 2.55 10.22 12.68
CA VAL A 43 2.73 8.77 12.63
C VAL A 43 1.49 8.05 13.15
N ILE A 44 0.97 8.46 14.31
CA ILE A 44 -0.25 7.87 14.88
C ILE A 44 -1.44 8.07 13.94
N LEU A 45 -1.64 9.27 13.39
CA LEU A 45 -2.73 9.53 12.44
C LEU A 45 -2.59 8.67 11.17
N ALA A 46 -1.38 8.53 10.63
CA ALA A 46 -1.11 7.69 9.47
C ALA A 46 -1.37 6.21 9.77
N LEU A 47 -0.98 5.71 10.94
CA LEU A 47 -1.27 4.34 11.38
C LEU A 47 -2.77 4.12 11.56
N MET A 48 -3.48 5.05 12.21
CA MET A 48 -4.93 4.97 12.35
C MET A 48 -5.63 4.99 10.99
N ALA A 49 -5.18 5.84 10.06
CA ALA A 49 -5.73 5.88 8.72
C ALA A 49 -5.56 4.54 7.99
N ASN A 50 -4.35 3.98 7.98
CA ASN A 50 -4.03 2.75 7.25
C ASN A 50 -4.63 1.50 7.89
N PHE A 51 -4.62 1.38 9.22
CA PHE A 51 -4.99 0.13 9.90
C PHE A 51 -6.38 0.14 10.53
N ILE A 52 -7.03 1.30 10.65
CA ILE A 52 -8.38 1.40 11.23
C ILE A 52 -9.35 1.96 10.21
N VAL A 53 -9.09 3.18 9.72
CA VAL A 53 -10.06 3.87 8.85
C VAL A 53 -10.28 3.13 7.54
N LEU A 54 -9.20 2.71 6.87
CA LEU A 54 -9.29 1.97 5.61
C LEU A 54 -9.98 0.60 5.76
N PRO A 55 -9.57 -0.29 6.68
CA PRO A 55 -10.23 -1.59 6.86
C PRO A 55 -11.70 -1.47 7.29
N VAL A 56 -12.02 -0.54 8.21
CA VAL A 56 -13.41 -0.30 8.62
C VAL A 56 -14.23 0.23 7.45
N GLY A 57 -13.67 1.12 6.64
CA GLY A 57 -14.29 1.60 5.41
C GLY A 57 -14.55 0.48 4.41
N ALA A 58 -13.59 -0.42 4.21
CA ALA A 58 -13.73 -1.59 3.34
C ALA A 58 -14.84 -2.54 3.81
N ILE A 59 -14.93 -2.81 5.10
CA ILE A 59 -16.00 -3.62 5.68
C ILE A 59 -17.36 -2.93 5.48
N GLY A 60 -17.43 -1.63 5.76
CA GLY A 60 -18.64 -0.83 5.57
C GLY A 60 -19.13 -0.83 4.12
N LEU A 61 -18.20 -0.60 3.18
CA LEU A 61 -18.48 -0.65 1.75
C LEU A 61 -18.89 -2.05 1.29
N GLY A 62 -18.19 -3.08 1.78
CA GLY A 62 -18.50 -4.48 1.59
C GLY A 62 -19.96 -4.81 1.87
N ARG A 63 -20.44 -4.36 3.04
CA ARG A 63 -21.82 -4.55 3.49
C ARG A 63 -22.83 -3.69 2.74
N LEU A 64 -22.50 -2.42 2.46
CA LEU A 64 -23.38 -1.49 1.75
C LEU A 64 -23.70 -1.95 0.33
N VAL A 65 -22.71 -2.53 -0.36
CA VAL A 65 -22.85 -2.98 -1.74
C VAL A 65 -23.33 -4.44 -1.81
N GLY A 66 -23.33 -5.17 -0.69
CA GLY A 66 -23.72 -6.59 -0.66
C GLY A 66 -22.70 -7.48 -1.37
N LEU A 67 -21.41 -7.21 -1.18
CA LEU A 67 -20.34 -7.97 -1.82
C LEU A 67 -20.31 -9.42 -1.35
N ASP A 68 -20.23 -10.35 -2.31
CA ASP A 68 -19.98 -11.77 -2.03
C ASP A 68 -18.64 -11.95 -1.31
N GLU A 69 -18.56 -13.00 -0.50
CA GLU A 69 -17.46 -13.24 0.43
C GLU A 69 -16.06 -13.20 -0.21
N PRO A 70 -15.80 -13.79 -1.40
CA PRO A 70 -14.49 -13.69 -2.05
C PRO A 70 -14.06 -12.25 -2.35
N PHE A 71 -15.00 -11.40 -2.77
CA PHE A 71 -14.72 -10.00 -3.10
C PHE A 71 -14.60 -9.14 -1.84
N ALA A 72 -15.40 -9.41 -0.81
CA ALA A 72 -15.27 -8.75 0.49
C ALA A 72 -13.89 -9.02 1.11
N ILE A 73 -13.40 -10.27 1.02
CA ILE A 73 -12.05 -10.64 1.45
C ILE A 73 -11.00 -9.92 0.61
N GLY A 74 -11.12 -9.91 -0.72
CA GLY A 74 -10.19 -9.19 -1.60
C GLY A 74 -10.11 -7.69 -1.29
N LEU A 75 -11.26 -7.06 -1.02
CA LEU A 75 -11.33 -5.65 -0.65
C LEU A 75 -10.69 -5.40 0.72
N LEU A 76 -10.91 -6.27 1.70
CA LEU A 76 -10.30 -6.16 3.03
C LEU A 76 -8.78 -6.35 2.96
N LEU A 77 -8.29 -7.31 2.16
CA LEU A 77 -6.86 -7.51 1.91
C LEU A 77 -6.23 -6.27 1.27
N LEU A 78 -6.90 -5.68 0.28
CA LEU A 78 -6.45 -4.44 -0.36
C LEU A 78 -6.40 -3.27 0.63
N ALA A 79 -7.45 -3.09 1.44
CA ALA A 79 -7.52 -2.01 2.42
C ALA A 79 -6.53 -2.16 3.58
N SER A 80 -6.06 -3.38 3.84
CA SER A 80 -5.07 -3.69 4.87
C SER A 80 -3.63 -3.71 4.33
N ALA A 81 -3.46 -3.64 3.00
CA ALA A 81 -2.15 -3.63 2.39
C ALA A 81 -1.43 -2.29 2.63
N ALA A 82 -0.11 -2.34 2.74
CA ALA A 82 0.71 -1.14 2.88
C ALA A 82 0.64 -0.26 1.61
N GLY A 83 0.92 1.03 1.79
CA GLY A 83 0.92 2.02 0.71
C GLY A 83 1.80 1.62 -0.47
N ALA A 84 1.30 1.90 -1.67
CA ALA A 84 1.98 1.58 -2.92
C ALA A 84 3.30 2.35 -3.11
N PRO A 85 4.23 1.86 -3.96
CA PRO A 85 5.53 2.47 -4.20
C PRO A 85 5.47 3.95 -4.61
N PHE A 86 4.38 4.37 -5.24
CA PHE A 86 4.21 5.74 -5.75
C PHE A 86 3.66 6.73 -4.71
N VAL A 87 3.28 6.29 -3.51
CA VAL A 87 2.67 7.16 -2.49
C VAL A 87 3.57 8.33 -2.09
N PRO A 88 4.90 8.18 -1.86
CA PRO A 88 5.77 9.31 -1.56
C PRO A 88 5.78 10.36 -2.68
N LYS A 89 5.73 9.91 -3.94
CA LYS A 89 5.70 10.83 -5.10
C LYS A 89 4.38 11.59 -5.19
N LEU A 90 3.26 10.92 -4.90
CA LEU A 90 1.95 11.57 -4.84
C LEU A 90 1.88 12.58 -3.69
N ALA A 91 2.43 12.26 -2.52
CA ALA A 91 2.53 13.19 -1.40
C ALA A 91 3.33 14.44 -1.77
N GLN A 92 4.48 14.28 -2.43
CA GLN A 92 5.27 15.41 -2.95
C GLN A 92 4.47 16.28 -3.93
N LEU A 93 3.75 15.66 -4.87
CA LEU A 93 2.90 16.38 -5.84
C LEU A 93 1.76 17.14 -5.14
N ALA A 94 1.19 16.56 -4.09
CA ALA A 94 0.15 17.18 -3.26
C ALA A 94 0.70 18.24 -2.28
N ARG A 95 2.02 18.53 -2.31
CA ARG A 95 2.72 19.38 -1.34
C ARG A 95 2.53 18.92 0.12
N GLY A 96 2.42 17.61 0.30
CA GLY A 96 2.42 16.93 1.60
C GLY A 96 3.81 16.91 2.25
N ASN A 97 3.84 16.75 3.58
CA ASN A 97 5.04 16.74 4.41
C ASN A 97 5.53 15.34 4.74
#